data_AF-A0A1S3ZR91-F1
#
_entry.id   AF-A0A1S3ZR91-F1
#
_cell.length_a   1.000
_cell.length_b   1.000
_cell.length_c   1.000
_cell.angle_alpha   90.00
_cell.angle_beta   90.00
_cell.angle_gamma   90.00
#
_symmetry.space_group_name_H-M   'P 1'
#
loop_
_entity.id
_entity.type
_entity.pdbx_description
1 polymer ?
#
loop_
_entity_poly.entity_id
_entity_poly.type
_entity_poly.pdbx_seq_one_letter_code
_entity_poly.pdbx_strand_id
1 'polypeptide(L)'
;MYRSGAVMAWNVFRFCTALRGLGSIMILLVMGVVGVTYYAVVLTNYGPSLASSGGLLDALIAFLVLIIFHCLLLMLLWCYFSVVFTDPGSVPPNWRPELDEERGEADPLTASEFGASPADSGNPRIRFCRKCNQLKPPRCHHCSVCGRCVLKMDHHCVWVVNCVGALNYKYFLLFLFYTFLETTVVTLSLLPQFIAFFSDGEIPGTPGTLATTFLAFVLNLAFALSVLGFLIMHISLVAGNTTTIEAYEKKTTPKWRYDLGRKRNFEQVFGMDKRYWFIPAYSEEDLRRIPALHGFEYPSKPDLDAQE
;
A
#
# COMPACT_ATOMS: atom_id res chain seq x y z
N MET A 1 3.09 -43.62 32.44
CA MET A 1 1.86 -43.32 31.68
C MET A 1 1.91 -41.86 31.24
N TYR A 2 2.40 -41.59 30.03
CA TYR A 2 2.37 -40.25 29.44
C TYR A 2 1.39 -40.31 28.27
N ARG A 3 0.24 -39.64 28.43
CA ARG A 3 -0.82 -39.61 27.41
C ARG A 3 -0.32 -38.80 26.21
N SER A 4 -0.29 -39.47 25.05
CA SER A 4 -0.13 -38.88 23.73
C SER A 4 -1.27 -37.88 23.47
N GLY A 5 -0.94 -36.60 23.47
CA GLY A 5 -1.82 -35.52 23.04
C GLY A 5 -1.57 -35.21 21.57
N ALA A 6 -2.19 -35.99 20.69
CA ALA A 6 -2.33 -35.64 19.28
C ALA A 6 -3.28 -34.43 19.15
N VAL A 7 -2.76 -33.23 19.40
CA VAL A 7 -3.47 -31.98 19.07
C VAL A 7 -3.12 -31.65 17.63
N MET A 8 -3.98 -32.12 16.72
CA MET A 8 -4.38 -31.48 15.46
C MET A 8 -3.44 -30.37 14.97
N ALA A 9 -2.25 -30.74 14.49
CA ALA A 9 -1.48 -29.94 13.56
C ALA A 9 -2.20 -29.98 12.21
N TRP A 10 -3.39 -29.40 12.15
CA TRP A 10 -4.13 -29.20 10.92
C TRP A 10 -3.35 -28.20 10.07
N ASN A 11 -2.45 -28.73 9.25
CA ASN A 11 -2.25 -28.27 7.89
C ASN A 11 -1.98 -26.76 7.67
N VAL A 12 -1.31 -26.08 8.60
CA VAL A 12 -0.83 -24.70 8.39
C VAL A 12 0.03 -24.63 7.12
N PHE A 13 0.81 -25.68 6.84
CA PHE A 13 1.61 -25.79 5.61
C PHE A 13 0.78 -26.05 4.33
N ARG A 14 -0.36 -26.77 4.38
CA ARG A 14 -1.25 -26.90 3.21
C ARG A 14 -2.06 -25.61 2.97
N PHE A 15 -2.38 -24.88 4.04
CA PHE A 15 -3.03 -23.58 3.95
C PHE A 15 -2.11 -22.56 3.26
N CYS A 16 -0.79 -22.57 3.53
CA CYS A 16 0.17 -21.70 2.83
C CYS A 16 0.23 -21.91 1.30
N THR A 17 0.07 -23.13 0.79
CA THR A 17 0.06 -23.38 -0.66
C THR A 17 -1.27 -22.97 -1.30
N ALA A 18 -2.39 -23.21 -0.62
CA ALA A 18 -3.70 -22.75 -1.04
C ALA A 18 -3.83 -21.21 -1.00
N LEU A 19 -3.23 -20.55 0.00
CA LEU A 19 -3.12 -19.09 0.10
C LEU A 19 -2.23 -18.48 -0.98
N ARG A 20 -1.15 -19.17 -1.40
CA ARG A 20 -0.35 -18.77 -2.56
C ARG A 20 -1.15 -18.88 -3.86
N GLY A 21 -1.97 -19.94 -4.02
CA GLY A 21 -2.92 -20.07 -5.13
C GLY A 21 -4.03 -19.01 -5.12
N LEU A 22 -4.59 -18.70 -3.95
CA LEU A 22 -5.54 -17.60 -3.74
C LEU A 22 -4.92 -16.22 -4.02
N GLY A 23 -3.62 -16.07 -3.74
CA GLY A 23 -2.86 -14.89 -4.11
C GLY A 23 -2.87 -14.64 -5.62
N SER A 24 -2.55 -15.65 -6.42
CA SER A 24 -2.66 -15.55 -7.88
C SER A 24 -4.07 -15.19 -8.34
N ILE A 25 -5.12 -15.67 -7.67
CA ILE A 25 -6.51 -15.32 -7.98
C ILE A 25 -6.76 -13.82 -7.79
N MET A 26 -6.22 -13.19 -6.74
CA MET A 26 -6.46 -11.77 -6.51
C MET A 26 -5.77 -10.87 -7.54
N ILE A 27 -4.55 -11.23 -7.97
CA ILE A 27 -3.87 -10.53 -9.06
C ILE A 27 -4.68 -10.68 -10.36
N LEU A 28 -5.15 -11.88 -10.67
CA LEU A 28 -6.00 -12.12 -11.84
C LEU A 28 -7.32 -11.34 -11.78
N LEU A 29 -7.92 -11.20 -10.59
CA LEU A 29 -9.12 -10.38 -10.39
C LEU A 29 -8.84 -8.90 -10.70
N VAL A 30 -7.75 -8.34 -10.18
CA VAL A 30 -7.33 -6.95 -10.47
C VAL A 30 -7.12 -6.77 -11.97
N MET A 31 -6.38 -7.68 -12.61
CA MET A 31 -6.16 -7.62 -14.06
C MET A 31 -7.46 -7.79 -14.86
N GLY A 32 -8.40 -8.59 -14.37
CA GLY A 32 -9.73 -8.75 -14.96
C GLY A 32 -10.55 -7.46 -14.89
N VAL A 33 -10.57 -6.77 -13.74
CA VAL A 33 -11.24 -5.47 -13.60
C VAL A 33 -10.62 -4.41 -14.51
N VAL A 34 -9.29 -4.37 -14.60
CA VAL A 34 -8.58 -3.49 -15.55
C VAL A 34 -8.96 -3.83 -16.99
N GLY A 35 -9.03 -5.13 -17.34
CA GLY A 35 -9.41 -5.59 -18.68
C GLY A 35 -10.85 -5.22 -19.05
N VAL A 36 -11.81 -5.37 -18.15
CA VAL A 36 -13.21 -4.95 -18.36
C VAL A 36 -13.28 -3.43 -18.57
N THR A 37 -12.56 -2.66 -17.76
CA THR A 37 -12.48 -1.21 -17.89
C THR A 37 -11.85 -0.80 -19.23
N TYR A 38 -10.75 -1.43 -19.63
CA TYR A 38 -10.10 -1.20 -20.92
C TYR A 38 -11.04 -1.50 -22.09
N TYR A 39 -11.72 -2.65 -22.04
CA TYR A 39 -12.70 -3.04 -23.05
C TYR A 39 -13.80 -1.99 -23.18
N ALA A 40 -14.39 -1.55 -22.05
CA ALA A 40 -15.44 -0.55 -22.05
C ALA A 40 -14.97 0.83 -22.57
N VAL A 41 -13.83 1.33 -22.10
CA VAL A 41 -13.38 2.67 -22.48
C VAL A 41 -12.84 2.69 -23.91
N VAL A 42 -11.93 1.78 -24.23
CA VAL A 42 -11.17 1.81 -25.48
C VAL A 42 -11.93 1.14 -26.61
N LEU A 43 -12.44 -0.07 -26.41
CA LEU A 43 -12.98 -0.86 -27.52
C LEU A 43 -14.45 -0.56 -27.81
N THR A 44 -15.26 -0.26 -26.80
CA THR A 44 -16.70 -0.03 -27.02
C THR A 44 -17.08 1.43 -27.15
N ASN A 45 -16.36 2.35 -26.50
CA ASN A 45 -16.74 3.77 -26.47
C ASN A 45 -15.80 4.64 -27.32
N TYR A 46 -14.59 4.91 -26.85
CA TYR A 46 -13.77 5.98 -27.43
C TYR A 46 -12.94 5.57 -28.64
N GLY A 47 -12.53 4.30 -28.78
CA GLY A 47 -11.83 3.82 -29.97
C GLY A 47 -12.68 3.95 -31.24
N PRO A 48 -13.93 3.46 -31.26
CA PRO A 48 -14.86 3.68 -32.38
C PRO A 48 -15.13 5.17 -32.66
N SER A 49 -15.21 6.02 -31.63
CA SER A 49 -15.43 7.46 -31.81
C SER A 49 -14.34 8.14 -32.64
N LEU A 50 -13.07 7.68 -32.58
CA LEU A 50 -12.00 8.20 -33.45
C LEU A 50 -12.21 7.87 -34.93
N ALA A 51 -12.78 6.70 -35.22
CA ALA A 51 -13.00 6.22 -36.59
C ALA A 51 -14.34 6.69 -37.18
N SER A 52 -15.28 7.09 -36.32
CA SER A 52 -16.61 7.54 -36.72
C SER A 52 -16.60 8.94 -37.33
N SER A 53 -17.54 9.22 -38.23
CA SER A 53 -17.74 10.52 -38.88
C SER A 53 -18.38 11.59 -37.98
N GLY A 54 -18.32 11.45 -36.65
CA GLY A 54 -18.93 12.33 -35.63
C GLY A 54 -18.38 13.77 -35.56
N GLY A 55 -17.53 14.17 -36.51
CA GLY A 55 -16.93 15.49 -36.57
C GLY A 55 -15.65 15.62 -35.76
N LEU A 56 -14.93 16.73 -35.96
CA LEU A 56 -13.60 16.95 -35.39
C LEU A 56 -13.61 17.00 -33.85
N LEU A 57 -14.66 17.55 -33.24
CA LEU A 57 -14.74 17.71 -31.79
C LEU A 57 -14.79 16.36 -31.06
N ASP A 58 -15.63 15.43 -31.54
CA ASP A 58 -15.78 14.10 -30.94
C ASP A 58 -14.49 13.29 -31.07
N ALA A 59 -13.83 13.38 -32.23
CA ALA A 59 -12.52 12.76 -32.45
C ALA A 59 -11.44 13.33 -31.51
N LEU A 60 -11.43 14.65 -31.28
CA LEU A 60 -10.50 15.30 -30.35
C LEU A 60 -10.75 14.89 -28.89
N ILE A 61 -12.02 14.88 -28.46
CA ILE A 61 -12.39 14.43 -27.11
C ILE A 61 -11.95 12.98 -26.91
N ALA A 62 -12.25 12.11 -27.87
CA ALA A 62 -11.90 10.71 -27.78
C ALA A 62 -10.39 10.49 -27.75
N PHE A 63 -9.64 11.22 -28.57
CA PHE A 63 -8.17 11.19 -28.56
C PHE A 63 -7.60 11.62 -27.20
N LEU A 64 -8.10 12.71 -26.61
CA LEU A 64 -7.65 13.20 -25.31
C LEU A 64 -7.96 12.20 -24.18
N VAL A 65 -9.19 11.66 -24.16
CA VAL A 65 -9.57 10.64 -23.17
C VAL A 65 -8.68 9.41 -23.29
N LEU A 66 -8.45 8.91 -24.51
CA LEU A 66 -7.60 7.74 -24.72
C LEU A 66 -6.14 7.99 -24.31
N ILE A 67 -5.57 9.17 -24.59
CA ILE A 67 -4.21 9.49 -24.15
C ILE A 67 -4.12 9.54 -22.64
N ILE A 68 -5.04 10.24 -21.97
CA ILE A 68 -5.04 10.36 -20.51
C ILE A 68 -5.19 8.97 -19.88
N PHE A 69 -6.16 8.19 -20.37
CA PHE A 69 -6.41 6.81 -19.93
C PHE A 69 -5.16 5.93 -20.07
N HIS A 70 -4.52 5.88 -21.24
CA HIS A 70 -3.34 5.01 -21.42
C HIS A 70 -2.14 5.46 -20.57
N CYS A 71 -1.92 6.76 -20.41
CA CYS A 71 -0.86 7.29 -19.54
C CYS A 71 -1.10 6.92 -18.07
N LEU A 72 -2.33 7.06 -17.58
CA LEU A 72 -2.70 6.70 -16.21
C LEU A 72 -2.66 5.19 -16.01
N LEU A 73 -3.16 4.39 -16.96
CA LEU A 73 -3.09 2.94 -16.93
C LEU A 73 -1.65 2.43 -16.86
N LEU A 74 -0.73 3.00 -17.65
CA LEU A 74 0.69 2.67 -17.60
C LEU A 74 1.25 2.91 -16.18
N MET A 75 0.98 4.08 -15.61
CA MET A 75 1.46 4.43 -14.27
C MET A 75 0.81 3.56 -13.18
N LEU A 76 -0.48 3.26 -13.29
CA LEU A 76 -1.22 2.39 -12.39
C LEU A 76 -0.59 0.99 -12.37
N LEU A 77 -0.40 0.39 -13.55
CA LEU A 77 0.18 -0.95 -13.65
C LEU A 77 1.63 -0.97 -13.16
N TRP A 78 2.43 0.05 -13.50
CA TRP A 78 3.80 0.15 -13.01
C TRP A 78 3.83 0.23 -11.48
N CYS A 79 2.99 1.06 -10.86
CA CYS A 79 2.92 1.16 -9.41
C CYS A 79 2.39 -0.14 -8.77
N TYR A 80 1.35 -0.75 -9.35
CA TYR A 80 0.77 -2.01 -8.86
C TYR A 80 1.82 -3.11 -8.82
N PHE A 81 2.50 -3.38 -9.94
CA PHE A 81 3.54 -4.40 -10.00
C PHE A 81 4.75 -4.06 -9.14
N SER A 82 5.09 -2.78 -8.98
CA SER A 82 6.15 -2.37 -8.05
C SER A 82 5.81 -2.76 -6.61
N VAL A 83 4.56 -2.61 -6.16
CA VAL A 83 4.13 -3.04 -4.82
C VAL A 83 4.09 -4.55 -4.68
N VAL A 84 3.54 -5.24 -5.69
CA VAL A 84 3.39 -6.70 -5.69
C VAL A 84 4.76 -7.39 -5.61
N PHE A 85 5.74 -6.93 -6.38
CA PHE A 85 7.03 -7.61 -6.52
C PHE A 85 8.13 -7.11 -5.58
N THR A 86 7.99 -5.92 -4.98
CA THR A 86 8.99 -5.41 -4.04
C THR A 86 8.83 -6.08 -2.67
N ASP A 87 9.92 -6.62 -2.12
CA ASP A 87 9.93 -7.08 -0.73
C ASP A 87 9.64 -5.89 0.21
N PRO A 88 8.65 -5.95 1.10
CA PRO A 88 8.29 -4.83 1.99
C PRO A 88 9.34 -4.48 3.04
N GLY A 89 10.42 -5.27 3.16
CA GLY A 89 11.44 -5.18 4.19
C GLY A 89 11.35 -6.35 5.14
N SER A 90 12.40 -7.17 5.20
CA SER A 90 12.59 -8.23 6.19
C SER A 90 13.64 -7.83 7.21
N VAL A 91 13.50 -8.34 8.43
CA VAL A 91 14.57 -8.28 9.43
C VAL A 91 15.61 -9.34 9.06
N PRO A 92 16.89 -8.98 8.84
CA PRO A 92 17.92 -9.93 8.50
C PRO A 92 18.19 -10.88 9.68
N PRO A 93 18.64 -12.12 9.42
CA PRO A 93 19.03 -13.03 10.48
C PRO A 93 20.09 -12.39 11.37
N ASN A 94 19.96 -12.57 12.68
CA ASN A 94 20.89 -12.05 13.69
C ASN A 94 20.99 -10.51 13.74
N TRP A 95 19.99 -9.77 13.22
CA TRP A 95 19.91 -8.33 13.45
C TRP A 95 20.00 -8.02 14.94
N ARG A 96 20.88 -7.07 15.28
CA ARG A 96 21.02 -6.52 16.63
C ARG A 96 20.96 -5.00 16.54
N PRO A 97 20.37 -4.33 17.55
CA PRO A 97 20.46 -2.88 17.64
C PRO A 97 21.92 -2.47 17.82
N GLU A 98 22.30 -1.35 17.24
CA GLU A 98 23.56 -0.69 17.58
C GLU A 98 23.44 -0.21 19.02
N LEU A 99 24.22 -0.81 19.91
CA LEU A 99 24.32 -0.41 21.31
C LEU A 99 25.47 0.59 21.42
N ASP A 100 25.20 1.76 21.98
CA ASP A 100 26.25 2.72 22.30
C ASP A 100 26.97 2.24 23.58
N GLU A 101 28.13 1.59 23.41
CA GLU A 101 28.89 0.96 24.50
C GLU A 101 29.28 1.97 25.60
N GLU A 102 29.33 3.28 25.30
CA GLU A 102 29.64 4.32 26.29
C GLU A 102 28.54 4.53 27.35
N ARG A 103 27.30 4.07 27.10
CA ARG A 103 26.17 4.30 28.03
C ARG A 103 26.03 3.22 29.12
N GLY A 104 26.84 2.17 29.09
CA GLY A 104 26.87 1.15 30.15
C GLY A 104 25.57 0.36 30.32
N GLU A 105 24.80 0.17 29.25
CA GLU A 105 23.50 -0.50 29.33
C GLU A 105 23.63 -2.02 29.19
N ALA A 106 23.00 -2.74 30.13
CA ALA A 106 23.07 -4.19 30.25
C ALA A 106 22.52 -4.93 29.01
N ASP A 107 23.03 -6.14 28.79
CA ASP A 107 22.70 -7.03 27.67
C ASP A 107 21.17 -7.09 27.39
N PRO A 108 20.70 -6.74 26.17
CA PRO A 108 19.30 -6.80 25.78
C PRO A 108 18.61 -8.13 26.06
N LEU A 109 19.37 -9.23 26.12
CA LEU A 109 18.85 -10.57 26.42
C LEU A 109 18.37 -10.71 27.87
N THR A 110 18.99 -10.02 28.83
CA THR A 110 18.57 -10.06 30.24
C THR A 110 17.30 -9.24 30.52
N ALA A 111 17.01 -8.20 29.73
CA ALA A 111 15.78 -7.41 29.87
C ALA A 111 14.52 -8.11 29.33
N SER A 112 14.68 -9.17 28.53
CA SER A 112 13.58 -9.89 27.86
C SER A 112 12.93 -10.99 28.71
N GLU A 113 13.53 -11.42 29.82
CA GLU A 113 13.06 -12.59 30.59
C GLU A 113 11.98 -12.27 31.63
N PHE A 114 11.80 -11.02 32.03
CA PHE A 114 10.74 -10.65 32.97
C PHE A 114 9.52 -10.07 32.25
N GLY A 115 8.45 -10.85 32.23
CA GLY A 115 7.16 -10.45 31.68
C GLY A 115 6.60 -9.19 32.34
N ALA A 116 6.27 -8.21 31.51
CA ALA A 116 5.14 -7.28 31.58
C ALA A 116 4.77 -6.61 32.93
N SER A 117 5.06 -5.30 33.01
CA SER A 117 4.10 -4.25 33.39
C SER A 117 4.55 -2.88 32.85
N PRO A 118 3.61 -1.93 32.61
CA PRO A 118 3.85 -0.69 31.90
C PRO A 118 4.33 0.41 32.85
N ALA A 119 5.07 1.37 32.31
CA ALA A 119 5.70 2.50 32.98
C ALA A 119 7.10 2.21 33.55
N ASP A 120 7.94 3.23 33.46
CA ASP A 120 9.25 3.38 34.07
C ASP A 120 10.41 2.60 33.45
N SER A 121 11.05 3.23 32.45
CA SER A 121 12.53 3.33 32.31
C SER A 121 12.85 3.80 30.88
N GLY A 122 13.50 4.95 30.76
CA GLY A 122 13.87 5.69 29.55
C GLY A 122 14.82 5.07 28.57
N ASN A 123 14.53 3.83 28.21
CA ASN A 123 15.21 3.12 27.16
C ASN A 123 14.19 2.59 26.17
N PRO A 124 14.41 2.72 24.85
CA PRO A 124 13.56 2.07 23.86
C PRO A 124 13.67 0.56 24.05
N ARG A 125 12.79 -0.02 24.88
CA ARG A 125 12.77 -1.45 25.22
C ARG A 125 12.72 -2.24 23.92
N ILE A 126 13.83 -2.89 23.57
CA ILE A 126 13.97 -3.63 22.34
C ILE A 126 12.93 -4.74 22.34
N ARG A 127 11.98 -4.69 21.42
CA ARG A 127 10.87 -5.66 21.36
C ARG A 127 11.36 -6.98 20.76
N PHE A 128 10.92 -8.11 21.30
CA PHE A 128 11.25 -9.43 20.78
C PHE A 128 10.09 -10.07 20.00
N CYS A 129 10.39 -10.83 18.94
CA CYS A 129 9.42 -11.65 18.22
C CYS A 129 9.58 -13.12 18.60
N ARG A 130 8.65 -13.66 19.40
CA ARG A 130 8.67 -15.09 19.78
C ARG A 130 8.50 -16.04 18.58
N LYS A 131 7.73 -15.64 17.57
CA LYS A 131 7.47 -16.48 16.38
C LYS A 131 8.69 -16.59 15.45
N CYS A 132 9.45 -15.50 15.33
CA CYS A 132 10.67 -15.46 14.50
C CYS A 132 11.94 -15.70 15.32
N ASN A 133 11.85 -15.78 16.64
CA ASN A 133 12.96 -15.92 17.58
C ASN A 133 14.08 -14.86 17.37
N GLN A 134 13.70 -13.59 17.24
CA GLN A 134 14.64 -12.50 16.96
C GLN A 134 14.16 -11.16 17.54
N LEU A 135 15.10 -10.23 17.73
CA LEU A 135 14.81 -8.85 18.11
C LEU A 135 14.10 -8.12 16.95
N LYS A 136 13.20 -7.19 17.29
CA LYS A 136 12.45 -6.38 16.33
C LYS A 136 13.10 -5.00 16.24
N PRO A 137 13.47 -4.56 15.02
CA PRO A 137 13.77 -3.15 14.79
C PRO A 137 12.61 -2.23 15.20
N PRO A 138 12.89 -0.92 15.38
CA PRO A 138 11.85 0.09 15.55
C PRO A 138 10.75 -0.05 14.49
N ARG A 139 9.49 0.13 14.88
CA ARG A 139 8.32 0.10 13.95
C ARG A 139 8.10 -1.24 13.21
N CYS A 140 8.83 -2.30 13.55
CA CYS A 140 8.65 -3.63 12.96
C CYS A 140 7.50 -4.40 13.64
N HIS A 141 6.68 -5.10 12.84
CA HIS A 141 5.64 -6.00 13.35
C HIS A 141 5.71 -7.36 12.62
N HIS A 142 5.23 -8.41 13.28
CA HIS A 142 5.16 -9.75 12.69
C HIS A 142 3.84 -9.90 11.95
N CYS A 143 3.88 -10.19 10.65
CA CYS A 143 2.71 -10.54 9.89
C CYS A 143 2.53 -12.06 9.87
N SER A 144 1.41 -12.55 10.38
CA SER A 144 1.07 -13.98 10.36
C SER A 144 0.84 -14.53 8.95
N VAL A 145 0.36 -13.71 8.02
CA VAL A 145 0.11 -14.10 6.63
C VAL A 145 1.43 -14.23 5.87
N CYS A 146 2.31 -13.22 5.99
CA CYS A 146 3.65 -13.25 5.41
C CYS A 146 4.59 -14.23 6.16
N GLY A 147 4.25 -14.64 7.39
CA GLY A 147 5.03 -15.58 8.21
C GLY A 147 6.35 -15.02 8.75
N ARG A 148 6.51 -13.69 8.75
CA ARG A 148 7.79 -13.02 9.10
C ARG A 148 7.58 -11.65 9.72
N CYS A 149 8.64 -11.13 10.33
CA CYS A 149 8.76 -9.73 10.73
C CYS A 149 8.98 -8.82 9.52
N VAL A 150 8.16 -7.77 9.43
CA VAL A 150 8.19 -6.78 8.35
C VAL A 150 8.61 -5.42 8.91
N LEU A 151 9.58 -4.76 8.26
CA LEU A 151 10.08 -3.44 8.65
C LEU A 151 9.01 -2.37 8.39
N LYS A 152 8.86 -1.41 9.30
CA LYS A 152 7.81 -0.36 9.25
C LYS A 152 6.44 -0.88 8.81
N MET A 153 6.03 -2.04 9.33
CA MET A 153 4.84 -2.72 8.83
C MET A 153 3.63 -1.79 8.94
N ASP A 154 2.96 -1.57 7.81
CA ASP A 154 1.68 -0.89 7.78
C ASP A 154 0.57 -1.94 7.87
N HIS A 155 0.35 -2.70 6.81
CA HIS A 155 -0.65 -3.75 6.81
C HIS A 155 -0.29 -4.89 5.84
N HIS A 156 -1.01 -6.00 5.92
CA HIS A 156 -1.02 -6.99 4.86
C HIS A 156 -2.15 -6.68 3.89
N CYS A 157 -1.84 -6.44 2.62
CA CYS A 157 -2.82 -6.05 1.63
C CYS A 157 -3.13 -7.22 0.71
N VAL A 158 -4.38 -7.70 0.76
CA VAL A 158 -4.84 -8.83 -0.05
C VAL A 158 -4.83 -8.48 -1.54
N TRP A 159 -5.15 -7.24 -1.92
CA TRP A 159 -5.22 -6.77 -3.32
C TRP A 159 -3.89 -6.82 -4.08
N VAL A 160 -2.78 -6.68 -3.37
CA VAL A 160 -1.40 -6.79 -3.92
C VAL A 160 -0.70 -8.08 -3.47
N VAL A 161 -1.39 -8.91 -2.67
CA VAL A 161 -0.88 -10.20 -2.16
C VAL A 161 0.48 -10.05 -1.46
N ASN A 162 0.68 -8.92 -0.81
CA ASN A 162 1.96 -8.58 -0.19
C ASN A 162 1.73 -7.77 1.08
N CYS A 163 2.71 -7.83 1.98
CA CYS A 163 2.77 -6.88 3.07
C CYS A 163 3.17 -5.49 2.50
N VAL A 164 2.63 -4.43 3.09
CA VAL A 164 3.05 -3.05 2.84
C VAL A 164 3.91 -2.62 4.03
N GLY A 165 5.15 -2.23 3.76
CA GLY A 165 6.17 -1.94 4.77
C GLY A 165 7.16 -0.89 4.29
N ALA A 166 8.32 -0.82 4.95
CA ALA A 166 9.33 0.22 4.73
C ALA A 166 9.71 0.41 3.25
N LEU A 167 9.95 -0.69 2.54
CA LEU A 167 10.58 -0.64 1.22
C LEU A 167 9.60 -0.48 0.05
N ASN A 168 8.30 -0.64 0.28
CA ASN A 168 7.27 -0.55 -0.77
C ASN A 168 6.12 0.42 -0.45
N TYR A 169 6.16 1.13 0.69
CA TYR A 169 5.06 2.02 1.09
C TYR A 169 4.80 3.15 0.08
N LYS A 170 5.85 3.78 -0.47
CA LYS A 170 5.70 4.80 -1.52
C LYS A 170 4.99 4.24 -2.75
N TYR A 171 5.38 3.05 -3.19
CA TYR A 171 4.78 2.41 -4.36
C TYR A 171 3.30 2.15 -4.12
N PHE A 172 2.93 1.78 -2.88
CA PHE A 172 1.55 1.56 -2.49
C PHE A 172 0.74 2.86 -2.51
N LEU A 173 1.29 3.96 -1.99
CA LEU A 173 0.64 5.27 -2.04
C LEU A 173 0.43 5.76 -3.49
N LEU A 174 1.43 5.56 -4.35
CA LEU A 174 1.31 5.89 -5.78
C LEU A 174 0.29 4.99 -6.48
N PHE A 175 0.24 3.71 -6.15
CA PHE A 175 -0.79 2.80 -6.65
C PHE A 175 -2.20 3.29 -6.26
N LEU A 176 -2.43 3.70 -5.00
CA LEU A 176 -3.72 4.28 -4.59
C LEU A 176 -4.03 5.58 -5.36
N PHE A 177 -3.05 6.47 -5.50
CA PHE A 177 -3.20 7.73 -6.21
C PHE A 177 -3.58 7.54 -7.69
N TYR A 178 -2.81 6.71 -8.42
CA TYR A 178 -3.10 6.45 -9.83
C TYR A 178 -4.38 5.63 -10.03
N THR A 179 -4.72 4.72 -9.11
CA THR A 179 -6.02 4.04 -9.13
C THR A 179 -7.18 5.01 -8.98
N PHE A 180 -7.07 5.97 -8.05
CA PHE A 180 -8.09 7.01 -7.87
C PHE A 180 -8.24 7.88 -9.14
N LEU A 181 -7.12 8.33 -9.72
CA LEU A 181 -7.17 9.12 -10.95
C LEU A 181 -7.77 8.35 -12.12
N GLU A 182 -7.32 7.12 -12.36
CA GLU A 182 -7.81 6.25 -13.43
C GLU A 182 -9.31 6.02 -13.29
N THR A 183 -9.76 5.54 -12.13
CA THR A 183 -11.18 5.25 -11.88
C THR A 183 -12.05 6.50 -12.00
N THR A 184 -11.56 7.66 -11.55
CA THR A 184 -12.26 8.94 -11.70
C THR A 184 -12.40 9.35 -13.17
N VAL A 185 -11.31 9.26 -13.95
CA VAL A 185 -11.35 9.55 -15.39
C VAL A 185 -12.34 8.63 -16.08
N VAL A 186 -12.29 7.32 -15.82
CA VAL A 186 -13.23 6.35 -16.39
C VAL A 186 -14.67 6.67 -16.03
N THR A 187 -14.97 6.97 -14.77
CA THR A 187 -16.31 7.33 -14.32
C THR A 187 -16.83 8.58 -15.04
N LEU A 188 -16.02 9.64 -15.13
CA LEU A 188 -16.42 10.87 -15.81
C LEU A 188 -16.61 10.65 -17.31
N SER A 189 -15.74 9.87 -17.94
CA SER A 189 -15.79 9.54 -19.36
C SER A 189 -17.01 8.69 -19.72
N LEU A 190 -17.42 7.75 -18.87
CA LEU A 190 -18.58 6.88 -19.13
C LEU A 190 -19.91 7.44 -18.61
N LEU A 191 -19.90 8.59 -17.91
CA LEU A 191 -21.10 9.21 -17.36
C LEU A 191 -22.17 9.54 -18.42
N PRO A 192 -21.85 10.08 -19.61
CA PRO A 192 -22.85 10.35 -20.65
C PRO A 192 -23.59 9.08 -21.09
N GLN A 193 -22.86 7.98 -21.30
CA GLN A 193 -23.42 6.69 -21.70
C GLN A 193 -24.24 6.07 -20.57
N PHE A 194 -23.81 6.24 -19.32
CA PHE A 194 -24.58 5.81 -18.16
C PHE A 194 -25.91 6.59 -18.03
N ILE A 195 -25.91 7.91 -18.26
CA ILE A 195 -27.14 8.72 -18.26
C ILE A 195 -28.06 8.32 -19.43
N ALA A 196 -27.47 8.10 -20.62
CA ALA A 196 -28.21 7.63 -21.80
C ALA A 196 -28.90 6.28 -21.54
N PHE A 197 -28.31 5.40 -20.70
CA PHE A 197 -28.92 4.14 -20.27
C PHE A 197 -30.31 4.30 -19.63
N PHE A 198 -30.56 5.42 -18.95
CA PHE A 198 -31.82 5.71 -18.28
C PHE A 198 -32.70 6.70 -19.06
N SER A 199 -32.32 7.02 -20.30
CA SER A 199 -33.08 7.91 -21.17
C SER A 199 -33.97 7.08 -22.11
N ASP A 200 -35.13 7.60 -22.50
CA ASP A 200 -36.10 6.92 -23.37
C ASP A 200 -35.64 6.74 -24.84
N GLY A 201 -34.38 7.03 -25.14
CA GLY A 201 -33.81 6.94 -26.49
C GLY A 201 -33.25 5.57 -26.83
N GLU A 202 -33.19 5.24 -28.12
CA GLU A 202 -32.44 4.07 -28.58
C GLU A 202 -30.94 4.29 -28.35
N ILE A 203 -30.31 3.37 -27.63
CA ILE A 203 -28.87 3.43 -27.36
C ILE A 203 -28.15 2.55 -28.37
N PRO A 204 -27.24 3.12 -29.19
CA PRO A 204 -26.48 2.34 -30.15
C PRO A 204 -25.54 1.37 -29.40
N GLY A 205 -25.60 0.10 -29.77
CA GLY A 205 -24.72 -0.93 -29.21
C GLY A 205 -25.37 -2.31 -29.14
N THR A 206 -24.57 -3.32 -28.86
CA THR A 206 -25.08 -4.67 -28.56
C THR A 206 -25.45 -4.76 -27.07
N PRO A 207 -26.32 -5.69 -26.65
CA PRO A 207 -26.60 -5.92 -25.23
C PRO A 207 -25.32 -6.16 -24.40
N GLY A 208 -24.34 -6.85 -24.98
CA GLY A 208 -23.05 -7.10 -24.34
C GLY A 208 -22.26 -5.81 -24.08
N THR A 209 -22.13 -4.94 -25.07
CA THR A 209 -21.38 -3.68 -24.94
C THR A 209 -22.04 -2.70 -23.97
N LEU A 210 -23.37 -2.69 -23.93
CA LEU A 210 -24.14 -1.89 -22.97
C LEU A 210 -23.94 -2.42 -21.55
N ALA A 211 -24.06 -3.74 -21.35
CA ALA A 211 -23.83 -4.37 -20.06
C ALA A 211 -22.41 -4.15 -19.54
N THR A 212 -21.39 -4.26 -20.41
CA THR A 212 -19.99 -4.00 -20.01
C THR A 212 -19.74 -2.54 -19.68
N THR A 213 -20.32 -1.60 -20.42
CA THR A 213 -20.18 -0.15 -20.16
C THR A 213 -20.84 0.22 -18.84
N PHE A 214 -22.05 -0.28 -18.59
CA PHE A 214 -22.76 -0.08 -17.33
C PHE A 214 -21.98 -0.65 -16.14
N LEU A 215 -21.51 -1.90 -16.25
CA LEU A 215 -20.70 -2.55 -15.22
C LEU A 215 -19.41 -1.78 -14.96
N ALA A 216 -18.70 -1.37 -16.01
CA ALA A 216 -17.47 -0.60 -15.88
C ALA A 216 -17.71 0.74 -15.17
N PHE A 217 -18.78 1.47 -15.50
CA PHE A 217 -19.14 2.72 -14.83
C PHE A 217 -19.37 2.50 -13.32
N VAL A 218 -20.24 1.55 -12.96
CA VAL A 218 -20.59 1.28 -11.55
C VAL A 218 -19.38 0.82 -10.75
N LEU A 219 -18.56 -0.08 -11.31
CA LEU A 219 -17.34 -0.55 -10.66
C LEU A 219 -16.34 0.60 -10.44
N ASN A 220 -16.05 1.39 -11.48
CA ASN A 220 -15.08 2.48 -11.36
C ASN A 220 -15.58 3.58 -10.42
N LEU A 221 -16.88 3.89 -10.39
CA LEU A 221 -17.44 4.84 -9.43
C LEU A 221 -17.26 4.34 -7.99
N ALA A 222 -17.56 3.06 -7.73
CA ALA A 222 -17.38 2.46 -6.42
C ALA A 222 -15.90 2.44 -5.99
N PHE A 223 -14.99 2.12 -6.91
CA PHE A 223 -13.54 2.18 -6.63
C PHE A 223 -13.06 3.61 -6.42
N ALA A 224 -13.48 4.59 -7.22
CA ALA A 224 -13.09 5.99 -7.05
C ALA A 224 -13.46 6.51 -5.66
N LEU A 225 -14.70 6.26 -5.20
CA LEU A 225 -15.16 6.69 -3.88
C LEU A 225 -14.43 5.97 -2.73
N SER A 226 -14.28 4.65 -2.83
CA SER A 226 -13.62 3.86 -1.78
C SER A 226 -12.11 4.15 -1.68
N VAL A 227 -11.42 4.23 -2.83
CA VAL A 227 -9.99 4.54 -2.88
C VAL A 227 -9.73 5.99 -2.46
N LEU A 228 -10.62 6.94 -2.75
CA LEU A 228 -10.48 8.31 -2.24
C LEU A 228 -10.45 8.35 -0.71
N GLY A 229 -11.39 7.67 -0.04
CA GLY A 229 -11.40 7.60 1.42
C GLY A 229 -10.13 6.95 1.98
N PHE A 230 -9.66 5.88 1.33
CA PHE A 230 -8.44 5.18 1.73
C PHE A 230 -7.18 6.02 1.51
N LEU A 231 -7.12 6.78 0.42
CA LEU A 231 -6.04 7.71 0.10
C LEU A 231 -5.99 8.86 1.11
N ILE A 232 -7.13 9.47 1.47
CA ILE A 232 -7.20 10.53 2.49
C ILE A 232 -6.65 10.02 3.84
N MET A 233 -7.03 8.81 4.22
CA MET A 233 -6.52 8.17 5.44
C MET A 233 -5.00 8.02 5.40
N HIS A 234 -4.45 7.47 4.30
CA HIS A 234 -3.00 7.31 4.16
C HIS A 234 -2.23 8.65 4.04
N ILE A 235 -2.80 9.68 3.40
CA ILE A 235 -2.23 11.03 3.40
C ILE A 235 -2.12 11.56 4.83
N SER A 236 -3.15 11.33 5.65
CA SER A 236 -3.14 11.74 7.07
C SER A 236 -2.08 10.98 7.87
N LEU A 237 -1.89 9.68 7.59
CA LEU A 237 -0.84 8.85 8.18
C LEU A 237 0.56 9.33 7.81
N VAL A 238 0.80 9.64 6.53
CA VAL A 238 2.07 10.22 6.06
C VAL A 238 2.30 11.56 6.74
N ALA A 239 1.30 12.43 6.80
CA ALA A 239 1.41 13.73 7.45
C ALA A 239 1.77 13.63 8.95
N GLY A 240 1.33 12.58 9.63
CA GLY A 240 1.66 12.30 11.04
C GLY A 240 2.84 11.34 11.28
N ASN A 241 3.50 10.87 10.21
CA ASN A 241 4.54 9.82 10.23
C ASN A 241 4.16 8.59 11.08
N THR A 242 2.93 8.12 10.94
CA THR A 242 2.39 6.93 11.61
C THR A 242 2.06 5.87 10.57
N THR A 243 2.27 4.59 10.88
CA THR A 243 1.63 3.49 10.13
C THR A 243 0.19 3.30 10.59
N THR A 244 -0.60 2.49 9.88
CA THR A 244 -1.96 2.11 10.31
C THR A 244 -1.95 1.39 11.67
N ILE A 245 -0.97 0.51 11.93
CA ILE A 245 -0.79 -0.15 13.23
C ILE A 245 -0.49 0.89 14.32
N GLU A 246 0.46 1.77 14.06
CA GLU A 246 0.86 2.80 15.03
C GLU A 246 -0.26 3.80 15.28
N ALA A 247 -1.08 4.14 14.28
CA ALA A 247 -2.24 5.01 14.48
C ALA A 247 -3.30 4.37 15.40
N TYR A 248 -3.41 3.04 15.37
CA TYR A 248 -4.25 2.31 16.31
C TYR A 248 -3.64 2.27 17.72
N GLU A 249 -2.32 2.04 17.82
CA GLU A 249 -1.58 2.02 19.09
C GLU A 249 -1.49 3.43 19.74
N LYS A 250 -1.35 4.50 18.95
CA LYS A 250 -1.13 5.90 19.37
C LYS A 250 -2.30 6.52 20.14
N LYS A 251 -3.49 5.90 20.17
CA LYS A 251 -4.66 6.43 20.90
C LYS A 251 -4.38 6.71 22.39
N THR A 252 -3.27 6.20 22.93
CA THR A 252 -2.82 6.39 24.31
C THR A 252 -1.80 7.52 24.51
N THR A 253 -1.28 8.18 23.45
CA THR A 253 -0.19 9.19 23.57
C THR A 253 -0.44 10.45 22.71
N PRO A 254 -0.49 11.67 23.31
CA PRO A 254 -0.75 12.91 22.56
C PRO A 254 0.43 13.37 21.69
N LYS A 255 1.67 12.97 22.02
CA LYS A 255 2.88 13.33 21.26
C LYS A 255 3.45 12.08 20.57
N TRP A 256 3.79 12.20 19.28
CA TRP A 256 4.36 11.10 18.49
C TRP A 256 5.82 11.40 18.14
N ARG A 257 6.74 10.56 18.61
CA ARG A 257 8.19 10.81 18.50
C ARG A 257 8.72 10.88 17.06
N TYR A 258 8.09 10.14 16.13
CA TYR A 258 8.49 10.16 14.72
C TYR A 258 7.82 11.28 13.91
N ASP A 259 6.91 12.07 14.49
CA ASP A 259 6.32 13.21 13.78
C ASP A 259 7.31 14.38 13.78
N LEU A 260 7.97 14.61 12.64
CA LEU A 260 8.97 15.65 12.40
C LEU A 260 8.39 16.90 11.71
N GLY A 261 7.06 16.97 11.58
CA GLY A 261 6.35 17.97 10.78
C GLY A 261 6.07 17.50 9.35
N ARG A 262 4.92 17.93 8.81
CA ARG A 262 4.31 17.40 7.56
C ARG A 262 5.29 17.26 6.39
N LYS A 263 6.11 18.28 6.12
CA LYS A 263 7.08 18.26 5.01
C LYS A 263 8.14 17.17 5.20
N ARG A 264 8.78 17.14 6.37
CA ARG A 264 9.82 16.13 6.67
C ARG A 264 9.22 14.73 6.68
N ASN A 265 8.03 14.56 7.24
CA ASN A 265 7.33 13.28 7.25
C ASN A 265 7.04 12.76 5.82
N PHE A 266 6.64 13.66 4.92
CA PHE A 266 6.47 13.33 3.51
C PHE A 266 7.81 12.95 2.84
N GLU A 267 8.88 13.71 3.06
CA GLU A 267 10.22 13.43 2.51
C GLU A 267 10.80 12.10 3.02
N GLN A 268 10.46 11.67 4.24
CA GLN A 268 10.82 10.34 4.77
C GLN A 268 10.16 9.17 4.01
N VAL A 269 9.12 9.44 3.20
CA VAL A 269 8.43 8.42 2.39
C VAL A 269 8.74 8.62 0.91
N PHE A 270 8.69 9.85 0.40
CA PHE A 270 8.79 10.14 -1.04
C PHE A 270 10.19 10.49 -1.52
N GLY A 271 11.11 10.79 -0.61
CA GLY A 271 12.43 11.33 -0.93
C GLY A 271 12.42 12.86 -1.05
N MET A 272 13.61 13.44 -1.11
CA MET A 272 13.82 14.88 -1.29
C MET A 272 13.82 15.28 -2.77
N ASP A 273 14.16 14.36 -3.68
CA ASP A 273 14.13 14.63 -5.12
C ASP A 273 12.70 14.61 -5.67
N LYS A 274 12.18 15.79 -5.97
CA LYS A 274 10.82 16.01 -6.49
C LYS A 274 10.53 15.29 -7.80
N ARG A 275 11.55 15.01 -8.62
CA ARG A 275 11.38 14.30 -9.90
C ARG A 275 10.83 12.89 -9.70
N TYR A 276 11.11 12.29 -8.55
CA TYR A 276 10.68 10.94 -8.21
C TYR A 276 9.40 10.90 -7.40
N TRP A 277 8.77 12.04 -7.07
CA TRP A 277 7.58 12.04 -6.20
C TRP A 277 6.39 11.28 -6.79
N PHE A 278 6.23 11.31 -8.12
CA PHE A 278 5.15 10.65 -8.84
C PHE A 278 5.61 9.39 -9.58
N ILE A 279 6.83 8.92 -9.34
CA ILE A 279 7.40 7.73 -9.99
C ILE A 279 7.66 6.69 -8.91
N PRO A 280 7.36 5.40 -9.14
CA PRO A 280 7.63 4.33 -8.18
C PRO A 280 9.13 3.97 -8.15
N ALA A 281 9.98 4.96 -7.88
CA ALA A 281 11.43 4.84 -7.78
C ALA A 281 11.98 5.92 -6.82
N TYR A 282 13.25 5.79 -6.45
CA TYR A 282 13.98 6.79 -5.66
C TYR A 282 15.25 7.20 -6.39
N SER A 283 15.74 8.41 -6.09
CA SER A 283 17.09 8.79 -6.49
C SER A 283 18.13 8.03 -5.65
N GLU A 284 19.31 7.77 -6.22
CA GLU A 284 20.41 7.15 -5.47
C GLU A 284 20.81 7.98 -4.23
N GLU A 285 20.76 9.31 -4.36
CA GLU A 285 21.07 10.20 -3.25
C GLU A 285 20.05 10.10 -2.11
N ASP A 286 18.75 9.97 -2.42
CA ASP A 286 17.72 9.74 -1.41
C ASP A 286 17.93 8.40 -0.69
N LEU A 287 18.22 7.34 -1.44
CA LEU A 287 18.53 6.02 -0.87
C LEU A 287 19.77 6.08 0.05
N ARG A 288 20.76 6.91 -0.27
CA ARG A 288 21.95 7.07 0.58
C ARG A 288 21.71 7.94 1.81
N ARG A 289 20.91 9.02 1.68
CA ARG A 289 20.77 10.06 2.73
C ARG A 289 19.63 9.83 3.71
N ILE A 290 18.65 8.97 3.39
CA ILE A 290 17.43 8.83 4.17
C ILE A 290 17.39 7.43 4.80
N PRO A 291 17.87 7.25 6.05
CA PRO A 291 17.90 5.95 6.73
C PRO A 291 16.53 5.26 6.82
N ALA A 292 15.46 6.06 6.95
CA ALA A 292 14.09 5.55 7.04
C ALA A 292 13.62 4.77 5.79
N LEU A 293 14.24 4.99 4.63
CA LEU A 293 13.96 4.23 3.41
C LEU A 293 14.46 2.79 3.49
N HIS A 294 15.43 2.49 4.36
CA HIS A 294 15.93 1.12 4.59
C HIS A 294 15.15 0.38 5.67
N GLY A 295 14.44 1.12 6.53
CA GLY A 295 13.48 0.55 7.47
C GLY A 295 14.05 0.14 8.84
N PHE A 296 15.30 0.46 9.14
CA PHE A 296 15.94 0.12 10.42
C PHE A 296 16.00 1.30 11.39
N GLU A 297 16.20 2.51 10.86
CA GLU A 297 16.39 3.72 11.63
C GLU A 297 15.40 4.80 11.22
N TYR A 298 14.91 5.55 12.20
CA TYR A 298 13.97 6.64 11.98
C TYR A 298 14.37 7.83 12.84
N PRO A 299 14.50 9.04 12.28
CA PRO A 299 14.73 10.22 13.07
C PRO A 299 13.53 10.45 14.02
N SER A 300 13.83 10.77 15.27
CA SER A 300 12.87 11.08 16.33
C SER A 300 13.14 12.46 16.92
N LYS A 301 12.14 13.02 17.61
CA LYS A 301 12.28 14.29 18.33
C LYS A 301 13.09 14.10 19.62
N PRO A 302 14.24 14.80 19.79
CA PRO A 302 15.14 14.61 20.93
C PRO A 302 14.46 14.83 22.30
N ASP A 303 13.58 15.83 22.38
CA ASP A 303 12.91 16.21 23.65
C ASP A 303 11.96 15.14 24.20
N LEU A 304 11.49 14.22 23.33
CA LEU A 304 10.65 13.09 23.74
C LEU A 304 11.49 11.88 24.09
N ASP A 305 12.65 11.72 23.45
CA ASP A 305 13.58 10.64 23.77
C ASP A 305 14.32 10.89 25.10
N ALA A 306 14.30 12.13 25.62
CA ALA A 306 14.91 12.53 26.90
C ALA A 306 13.92 12.62 28.08
N GLN A 307 12.60 12.47 27.84
CA GLN A 307 11.53 12.57 28.85
C GLN A 307 10.86 11.23 29.17
N GLU A 308 11.17 10.18 28.41
CA GLU A 308 10.75 8.80 28.68
C GLU A 308 11.85 8.07 29.43
#